data_AF-A0A6A4W1F4-F1
#
_entry.id   AF-A0A6A4W1F4-F1
#
_cell.length_a   1.000
_cell.length_b   1.000
_cell.length_c   1.000
_cell.angle_alpha   90.00
_cell.angle_beta   90.00
_cell.angle_gamma   90.00
#
_symmetry.space_group_name_H-M   'P 1'
#
loop_
_entity.id
_entity.type
_entity.pdbx_description
1 polymer ?
#
loop_
_entity_poly.entity_id
_entity_poly.type
_entity_poly.pdbx_seq_one_letter_code
_entity_poly.pdbx_strand_id
1 'polypeptide(L)'
;MLSQVAAPSGRLLDGCHARCLPPCEALLYHALAVPYGYHSANLDDSTTTELHITYASKQLELTEQSWAYDRSALLGEVGGFVGIMLGVSVVSVMQLLQESLARAADTLMAKQ
;
A
#
# COMPACT_ATOMS: atom_id res chain seq x y z
N MET A 1 -2.34 -3.52 31.23
CA MET A 1 -2.85 -2.16 31.49
C MET A 1 -1.83 -1.19 30.93
N LEU A 2 -2.12 -0.55 29.79
CA LEU A 2 -1.20 0.35 29.08
C LEU A 2 -1.36 1.78 29.63
N SER A 3 -0.29 2.34 30.16
CA SER A 3 -0.24 3.74 30.59
C SER A 3 0.25 4.59 29.42
N GLN A 4 -0.63 5.41 28.84
CA GLN A 4 -0.28 6.40 27.82
C GLN A 4 0.10 7.70 28.51
N VAL A 5 1.32 8.17 28.28
CA VAL A 5 1.78 9.50 28.74
C VAL A 5 1.16 10.56 27.85
N ALA A 6 0.13 11.23 28.36
CA ALA A 6 -0.50 12.37 27.70
C ALA A 6 0.45 13.59 27.75
N ALA A 7 0.70 14.20 26.58
CA ALA A 7 1.42 15.46 26.47
C ALA A 7 0.62 16.62 27.13
N PRO A 8 1.29 17.61 27.76
CA PRO A 8 0.60 18.69 28.44
C PRO A 8 -0.03 19.66 27.43
N SER A 9 -1.33 19.90 27.61
CA SER A 9 -2.16 20.78 26.78
C SER A 9 -1.97 22.25 27.17
N GLY A 10 -1.17 22.97 26.38
CA GLY A 10 -1.06 24.42 26.39
C GLY A 10 -2.14 25.09 25.55
N ARG A 11 -3.19 25.59 26.22
CA ARG A 11 -4.41 26.21 25.68
C ARG A 11 -4.14 27.56 24.98
N LEU A 12 -3.98 27.56 23.65
CA LEU A 12 -4.38 28.64 22.69
C LEU A 12 -3.91 28.32 21.24
N LEU A 13 -3.16 27.24 21.00
CA LEU A 13 -2.68 26.78 19.69
C LEU A 13 -3.48 25.59 19.10
N ASP A 14 -4.62 25.26 19.70
CA ASP A 14 -5.31 23.97 19.48
C ASP A 14 -6.11 23.87 18.17
N GLY A 15 -6.36 24.99 17.48
CA GLY A 15 -7.20 25.00 16.26
C GLY A 15 -6.50 24.56 14.98
N CYS A 16 -5.23 24.94 14.79
CA CYS A 16 -4.45 24.60 13.58
C CYS A 16 -3.70 23.27 13.72
N HIS A 17 -3.30 22.87 14.93
CA HIS A 17 -2.54 21.64 15.15
C HIS A 17 -3.38 20.37 14.90
N ALA A 18 -4.71 20.45 15.03
CA ALA A 18 -5.62 19.34 14.74
C ALA A 18 -5.89 19.11 13.24
N ARG A 19 -5.40 19.98 12.35
CA ARG A 19 -5.60 19.90 10.89
C ARG A 19 -4.30 19.77 10.09
N CYS A 20 -3.20 19.44 10.76
CA CYS A 20 -1.95 19.18 10.07
C CYS A 20 -2.08 17.87 9.28
N LEU A 21 -1.77 17.92 7.98
CA LEU A 21 -1.56 16.72 7.21
C LEU A 21 -0.32 16.01 7.78
N PRO A 22 -0.39 14.74 8.19
CA PRO A 22 0.79 14.04 8.65
C PRO A 22 1.82 13.95 7.52
N PRO A 23 3.13 14.00 7.84
CA PRO A 23 4.17 13.84 6.83
C PRO A 23 4.12 12.44 6.21
N CYS A 24 4.38 12.34 4.91
CA CYS A 24 4.42 11.06 4.20
C CYS A 24 5.62 10.19 4.60
N GLU A 25 6.70 10.82 5.06
CA GLU A 25 7.90 10.16 5.55
C GLU A 25 8.12 10.57 7.01
N ALA A 26 8.08 9.59 7.91
CA ALA A 26 8.29 9.81 9.33
C ALA A 26 9.09 8.65 9.92
N LEU A 27 10.07 8.99 10.75
CA LEU A 27 10.80 8.02 11.56
C LEU A 27 10.17 7.97 12.94
N LEU A 28 9.58 6.83 13.29
CA LEU A 28 8.81 6.65 14.52
C LEU A 28 9.52 5.68 15.46
N TYR A 29 9.84 6.14 16.67
CA TYR A 29 10.49 5.32 17.69
C TYR A 29 9.46 4.83 18.70
N HIS A 30 9.39 3.52 18.89
CA HIS A 30 8.60 2.92 19.96
C HIS A 30 9.49 2.72 21.19
N ALA A 31 9.21 3.46 22.25
CA ALA A 31 9.96 3.38 23.50
C ALA A 31 9.27 2.48 24.52
N LEU A 32 10.03 1.57 25.12
CA LEU A 32 9.61 0.73 26.23
C LEU A 32 10.39 1.17 27.48
N ALA A 33 9.68 1.73 28.46
CA ALA A 33 10.28 2.13 29.72
C ALA A 33 10.29 0.94 30.70
N VAL A 34 11.49 0.54 31.13
CA VAL A 34 11.69 -0.55 32.10
C VAL A 34 12.47 -0.01 33.29
N PRO A 35 12.08 -0.31 34.54
CA PRO A 35 12.87 0.09 35.70
C PRO A 35 14.23 -0.60 35.69
N TYR A 36 15.31 0.18 35.72
CA TYR A 36 16.67 -0.35 35.84
C TYR A 36 16.95 -0.64 37.32
N GLY A 37 17.13 -1.90 37.67
CA GLY A 37 17.38 -2.31 39.06
C GLY A 37 18.78 -1.91 39.51
N TYR A 38 18.88 -0.92 40.40
CA TYR A 38 20.14 -0.48 41.00
C TYR A 38 20.42 -1.32 42.28
N HIS A 39 21.55 -2.03 42.34
CA HIS A 39 22.01 -2.70 43.56
C HIS A 39 23.02 -1.78 44.28
N SER A 40 22.55 -0.87 45.13
CA SER A 40 23.44 0.00 45.92
C SER A 40 23.99 -0.73 47.14
N ALA A 41 25.23 -1.21 47.07
CA ALA A 41 26.04 -1.41 48.25
C ALA A 41 26.62 -0.04 48.67
N ASN A 42 25.85 0.70 49.47
CA ASN A 42 26.09 2.00 50.14
C ASN A 42 25.08 3.06 49.71
N LEU A 43 24.14 3.33 50.61
CA LEU A 43 23.30 4.52 50.58
C LEU A 43 24.14 5.68 51.10
N ASP A 44 24.52 6.59 50.20
CA ASP A 44 24.64 7.98 50.58
C ASP A 44 23.80 8.83 49.64
N ASP A 45 23.06 9.72 50.27
CA ASP A 45 21.91 10.46 49.80
C ASP A 45 22.26 11.37 48.61
N SER A 46 21.89 10.96 47.39
CA SER A 46 21.86 11.87 46.25
C SER A 46 20.75 11.50 45.27
N THR A 47 19.85 12.46 45.08
CA THR A 47 18.73 12.49 44.15
C THR A 47 19.18 12.40 42.69
N THR A 48 19.76 11.27 42.29
CA THR A 48 20.28 11.05 40.94
C THR A 48 19.41 10.04 40.21
N THR A 49 18.68 10.52 39.20
CA THR A 49 17.91 9.68 38.29
C THR A 49 18.77 9.34 37.09
N GLU A 50 19.21 8.09 36.97
CA GLU A 50 19.91 7.61 35.78
C GLU A 50 18.90 7.16 34.71
N LEU A 51 19.02 7.72 33.51
CA LEU A 51 18.20 7.34 32.35
C LEU A 51 19.11 6.70 31.30
N HIS A 52 18.87 5.41 31.04
CA HIS A 52 19.60 4.67 30.01
C HIS A 52 18.69 4.43 28.80
N ILE A 53 19.02 5.03 27.65
CA ILE A 53 18.26 4.89 26.40
C ILE A 53 19.01 3.94 25.48
N THR A 54 18.41 2.79 25.18
CA THR A 54 18.97 1.78 24.26
C THR A 54 17.98 1.41 23.18
N TYR A 55 18.52 1.06 22.01
CA TYR A 55 17.73 0.43 20.96
C TYR A 55 17.63 -1.06 21.27
N ALA A 56 16.39 -1.59 21.34
CA ALA A 56 16.16 -3.01 21.63
C ALA A 56 16.77 -3.93 20.55
N SER A 57 16.84 -3.47 19.30
CA SER A 57 17.40 -4.21 18.18
C SER A 57 17.97 -3.24 17.13
N LYS A 58 18.84 -3.74 16.25
CA LYS A 58 19.38 -2.99 15.10
C LYS A 58 18.47 -3.03 13.87
N GLN A 59 17.34 -3.73 13.94
CA GLN A 59 16.41 -3.86 12.82
C GLN A 59 15.51 -2.63 12.77
N LEU A 60 15.44 -2.01 11.59
CA LEU A 60 14.46 -0.97 11.30
C LEU A 60 13.23 -1.62 10.69
N GLU A 61 12.06 -1.29 11.23
CA GLU A 61 10.77 -1.62 10.63
C GLU A 61 10.42 -0.52 9.63
N LEU A 62 10.34 -0.89 8.35
CA LEU A 62 9.97 0.02 7.26
C LEU A 62 8.51 -0.25 6.91
N THR A 63 7.66 0.77 7.03
CA THR A 63 6.26 0.72 6.60
C THR A 63 6.08 1.71 5.45
N GLU A 64 5.76 1.20 4.27
CA GLU A 64 5.49 2.00 3.08
C GLU A 64 4.04 1.79 2.63
N GLN A 65 3.39 2.87 2.21
CA GLN A 65 2.05 2.80 1.62
C GLN A 65 2.19 2.93 0.10
N SER A 66 1.83 1.87 -0.61
CA SER A 66 1.79 1.86 -2.08
C SER A 66 0.35 1.89 -2.58
N TRP A 67 0.16 2.42 -3.79
CA TRP A 67 -1.12 2.36 -4.47
C TRP A 67 -1.41 0.91 -4.83
N ALA A 68 -2.54 0.37 -4.35
CA ALA A 68 -2.96 -0.99 -4.70
C ALA A 68 -3.37 -1.10 -6.17
N TYR A 69 -3.71 0.01 -6.82
CA TYR A 69 -4.22 0.03 -8.19
C TYR A 69 -3.72 1.25 -8.95
N ASP A 70 -2.90 0.99 -9.97
CA ASP A 70 -2.35 2.01 -10.84
C ASP A 70 -3.17 2.19 -12.11
N ARG A 71 -3.00 3.35 -12.76
CA ARG A 71 -3.65 3.64 -14.04
C ARG A 71 -3.28 2.62 -15.12
N SER A 72 -2.07 2.06 -15.06
CA SER A 72 -1.63 0.99 -15.96
C SER A 72 -2.46 -0.29 -15.77
N ALA A 73 -2.83 -0.64 -14.53
CA ALA A 73 -3.70 -1.77 -14.24
C ALA A 73 -5.09 -1.57 -14.84
N LEU A 74 -5.64 -0.36 -14.72
CA LEU A 74 -6.92 0.01 -15.34
C LEU A 74 -6.91 -0.17 -16.86
N LEU A 75 -5.89 0.38 -17.53
CA LEU A 75 -5.77 0.21 -18.98
C LEU A 75 -5.54 -1.25 -19.38
N GLY A 76 -4.82 -2.02 -18.56
CA GLY A 76 -4.58 -3.45 -18.80
C GLY A 76 -5.88 -4.26 -18.75
N GLU A 77 -6.72 -4.05 -17.75
CA GLU A 77 -7.99 -4.77 -17.58
C GLU A 77 -9.00 -4.40 -18.66
N VAL A 78 -9.18 -3.09 -18.89
CA VAL A 78 -10.09 -2.60 -19.94
C VAL A 78 -9.59 -3.00 -21.32
N GLY A 79 -8.29 -2.82 -21.59
CA GLY A 79 -7.66 -3.19 -22.86
C GLY A 79 -7.71 -4.70 -23.11
N GLY A 80 -7.53 -5.53 -22.07
CA GLY A 80 -7.67 -6.97 -22.17
C GLY A 80 -9.10 -7.38 -22.56
N PHE A 81 -10.11 -6.83 -21.90
CA PHE A 81 -11.51 -7.15 -22.20
C PHE A 81 -11.92 -6.69 -23.61
N VAL A 82 -11.53 -5.47 -23.99
CA VAL A 82 -11.77 -4.93 -25.34
C VAL A 82 -11.04 -5.75 -26.39
N GLY A 83 -9.78 -6.13 -26.14
CA GLY A 83 -8.98 -6.96 -27.03
C GLY A 83 -9.60 -8.33 -27.29
N ILE A 84 -10.14 -8.99 -26.26
CA ILE A 84 -10.85 -10.27 -26.40
C ILE A 84 -12.11 -10.10 -27.26
N MET A 85 -12.94 -9.08 -26.98
CA MET A 85 -14.15 -8.81 -27.76
C MET A 85 -13.84 -8.51 -29.23
N LEU A 86 -12.80 -7.73 -29.50
CA LEU A 86 -12.33 -7.48 -30.86
C LEU A 86 -11.79 -8.75 -31.53
N GLY A 87 -11.05 -9.57 -30.80
CA GLY A 87 -10.56 -10.86 -31.30
C GLY A 87 -11.70 -11.77 -31.77
N VAL A 88 -12.75 -11.92 -30.94
CA VAL A 88 -13.97 -12.67 -31.30
C VAL A 88 -14.66 -12.05 -32.51
N SER A 89 -14.76 -10.72 -32.57
CA SER A 89 -15.35 -10.02 -33.70
C SER A 89 -14.60 -10.30 -35.01
N VAL A 90 -13.27 -10.29 -35.01
CA VAL A 90 -12.47 -10.53 -36.22
C VAL A 90 -12.61 -11.98 -36.68
N VAL A 91 -12.56 -12.95 -35.76
CA VAL A 91 -12.75 -14.38 -36.10
C VAL A 91 -14.13 -14.61 -36.70
N SER A 92 -15.18 -14.00 -36.13
CA SER A 92 -16.54 -14.13 -36.64
C SER A 92 -16.68 -13.56 -38.07
N VAL A 93 -16.09 -12.39 -38.35
CA VAL A 93 -16.10 -11.83 -39.70
C VAL A 93 -15.36 -12.73 -40.69
N MET A 94 -14.22 -13.30 -40.30
CA MET A 94 -13.46 -14.22 -41.17
C MET A 94 -14.25 -15.49 -41.48
N GLN A 95 -14.98 -16.05 -40.52
CA GLN A 95 -15.85 -17.20 -40.74
C GLN A 95 -16.98 -16.89 -41.73
N LEU A 96 -17.63 -15.73 -41.60
CA LEU A 96 -18.68 -15.30 -42.54
C LEU A 96 -18.13 -15.12 -43.97
N LEU A 97 -16.91 -14.59 -44.11
CA LEU A 97 -16.25 -14.47 -45.41
C LEU A 97 -15.94 -15.84 -46.01
N GLN A 98 -15.45 -16.79 -45.23
CA GLN A 98 -15.20 -18.16 -45.69
C GLN A 98 -16.48 -18.86 -46.14
N GLU A 99 -17.56 -18.78 -45.36
CA GLU A 99 -18.85 -19.38 -45.71
C GLU A 99 -19.45 -18.78 -46.99
N SER A 100 -19.39 -17.46 -47.14
CA SER A 100 -19.91 -16.79 -48.34
C SER A 100 -19.10 -17.13 -49.59
N LEU A 101 -17.78 -17.23 -49.48
CA LEU A 101 -16.91 -17.62 -50.59
C LEU A 101 -17.14 -19.08 -51.00
N ALA A 102 -17.29 -19.99 -50.02
CA ALA A 102 -17.58 -21.40 -50.28
C ALA A 102 -18.92 -21.56 -51.01
N ARG A 103 -19.98 -20.89 -50.55
CA ARG A 103 -21.28 -20.92 -51.23
C ARG A 103 -21.22 -20.36 -52.65
N ALA A 104 -20.47 -19.27 -52.87
CA ALA A 104 -20.29 -18.70 -54.20
C ALA A 104 -19.58 -19.69 -55.14
N ALA A 105 -18.54 -20.37 -54.66
CA ALA A 105 -17.82 -21.39 -55.43
C ALA A 105 -18.72 -22.59 -55.80
N ASP A 106 -19.55 -23.07 -54.87
CA ASP A 106 -20.49 -24.16 -55.12
C ASP A 106 -21.55 -23.79 -56.18
N THR A 107 -22.05 -22.55 -56.15
CA THR A 107 -23.02 -22.08 -57.15
C THR A 107 -22.41 -21.91 -58.56
N LEU A 108 -21.11 -21.65 -58.66
CA LEU A 108 -20.39 -21.61 -59.93
C LEU A 108 -20.15 -23.01 -60.48
N MET A 109 -19.81 -23.98 -59.63
CA MET A 109 -19.63 -25.38 -60.01
C MET A 109 -20.96 -26.05 -60.40
N ALA A 110 -22.07 -25.70 -59.74
CA ALA A 110 -23.40 -26.23 -60.06
C ALA A 110 -23.99 -25.68 -61.37
N LYS A 111 -23.40 -24.62 -61.94
CA LYS A 111 -23.84 -23.99 -63.19
C LYS A 111 -23.07 -24.47 -64.43
N GLN A 112 -22.08 -25.34 -64.25
CA GLN A 112 -21.21 -25.89 -65.30
C GLN A 112 -21.64 -27.31 -65.66
#